data_AF-A0A8X6X375-F1
#
_entry.id   AF-A0A8X6X375-F1
#
_cell.length_a   1.000
_cell.length_b   1.000
_cell.length_c   1.000
_cell.angle_alpha   90.00
_cell.angle_beta   90.00
_cell.angle_gamma   90.00
#
_symmetry.space_group_name_H-M   'P 1'
#
loop_
_entity.id
_entity.type
_entity.pdbx_description
1 polymer ?
#
loop_
_entity_poly.entity_id
_entity_poly.type
_entity_poly.pdbx_seq_one_letter_code
_entity_poly.pdbx_strand_id
1 'polypeptide(L)'
;MFEKTDGEEKQSITEFWKNYNLMNAVENINLSWNEITKRSLKGVWKNIWLDLRAKTLDTVDMDEIVELAKQTGLDEVNVEDVEEIVQETPASLSNDELKELTEQEENKNIDSSDFEEGQKELSMAFLKRSLTTIPEIMDQFVENDPNFDRSSKARRGVIDFHLSTTSNRTQKERKRKLH
;
A
#
# COMPACT_ATOMS: atom_id res chain seq x y z
N MET A 1 -4.80 -8.91 24.81
CA MET A 1 -5.90 -9.47 23.96
C MET A 1 -6.62 -10.68 24.58
N PHE A 2 -5.98 -11.53 25.40
CA PHE A 2 -6.61 -12.76 25.94
C PHE A 2 -7.10 -12.69 27.39
N GLU A 3 -6.99 -11.57 28.10
CA GLU A 3 -7.38 -11.51 29.52
C GLU A 3 -8.86 -11.82 29.76
N LYS A 4 -9.76 -11.44 28.83
CA LYS A 4 -11.19 -11.79 28.88
C LYS A 4 -11.51 -13.24 28.47
N THR A 5 -10.50 -13.99 28.03
CA THR A 5 -10.61 -15.42 27.65
C THR A 5 -9.71 -16.31 28.49
N ASP A 6 -8.93 -15.77 29.42
CA ASP A 6 -8.09 -16.48 30.39
C ASP A 6 -8.57 -16.16 31.80
N GLY A 7 -9.63 -16.88 32.20
CA GLY A 7 -10.25 -16.87 33.52
C GLY A 7 -11.37 -17.90 33.56
N GLU A 8 -11.84 -18.27 34.76
CA GLU A 8 -12.82 -19.35 34.97
C GLU A 8 -14.24 -19.04 34.44
N GLU A 9 -14.53 -17.82 34.01
CA GLU A 9 -15.77 -17.42 33.31
C GLU A 9 -15.52 -17.12 31.82
N LYS A 10 -15.24 -18.15 31.00
CA LYS A 10 -14.98 -17.95 29.56
C LYS A 10 -16.29 -17.77 28.78
N GLN A 11 -16.49 -16.61 28.15
CA GLN A 11 -17.37 -16.51 26.98
C GLN A 11 -16.78 -17.36 25.85
N SER A 12 -17.62 -18.03 25.06
CA SER A 12 -17.12 -18.74 23.88
C SER A 12 -16.47 -17.77 22.89
N ILE A 13 -15.48 -18.24 22.11
CA ILE A 13 -14.86 -17.43 21.04
C ILE A 13 -15.93 -16.83 20.11
N THR A 14 -16.99 -17.59 19.87
CA THR A 14 -18.14 -17.16 19.06
C THR A 14 -18.90 -15.99 19.70
N GLU A 15 -19.16 -16.01 21.00
CA GLU A 15 -19.82 -14.91 21.71
C GLU A 15 -18.93 -13.67 21.84
N PHE A 16 -17.63 -13.87 22.04
CA PHE A 16 -16.65 -12.79 22.02
C PHE A 16 -16.72 -12.01 20.70
N TRP A 17 -16.64 -12.71 19.56
CA TRP A 17 -16.71 -12.06 18.24
C TRP A 17 -18.07 -11.43 17.95
N LYS A 18 -19.18 -12.01 18.41
CA LYS A 18 -20.52 -11.40 18.26
C LYS A 18 -20.65 -10.08 19.00
N ASN A 19 -19.94 -9.92 20.12
CA ASN A 19 -19.95 -8.71 20.92
C ASN A 19 -18.78 -7.76 20.59
N TYR A 20 -17.95 -8.12 19.60
CA TYR A 20 -16.78 -7.35 19.22
C TYR A 20 -17.16 -6.19 18.30
N ASN A 21 -16.95 -4.96 18.77
CA ASN A 21 -17.26 -3.74 18.03
C ASN A 21 -15.99 -2.93 17.71
N LEU A 22 -16.16 -1.84 16.95
CA LEU A 22 -15.06 -0.98 16.52
C LEU A 22 -14.28 -0.36 17.69
N MET A 23 -14.94 -0.02 18.79
CA MET A 23 -14.27 0.51 19.98
C MET A 23 -13.31 -0.51 20.58
N ASN A 24 -13.75 -1.78 20.67
CA ASN A 24 -12.89 -2.88 21.11
C ASN A 24 -11.68 -3.08 20.18
N ALA A 25 -11.83 -2.78 18.87
CA ALA A 25 -10.73 -2.82 17.91
C ALA A 25 -9.71 -1.71 18.17
N VAL A 26 -10.18 -0.47 18.37
CA VAL A 26 -9.32 0.68 18.69
C VAL A 26 -8.57 0.45 20.00
N GLU A 27 -9.26 -0.01 21.04
CA GLU A 27 -8.64 -0.36 22.33
C GLU A 27 -7.61 -1.47 22.18
N ASN A 28 -7.91 -2.53 21.41
CA ASN A 28 -6.96 -3.62 21.18
C ASN A 28 -5.71 -3.15 20.43
N ILE A 29 -5.84 -2.26 19.45
CA ILE A 29 -4.69 -1.68 18.74
C ILE A 29 -3.85 -0.86 19.72
N ASN A 30 -4.49 -0.02 20.54
CA ASN A 30 -3.80 0.80 21.54
C ASN A 30 -3.04 -0.07 22.56
N LEU A 31 -3.67 -1.15 23.04
CA LEU A 31 -3.03 -2.11 23.94
C LEU A 31 -1.87 -2.84 23.25
N SER A 32 -2.07 -3.30 22.02
CA SER A 32 -1.04 -4.01 21.25
C SER A 32 0.15 -3.10 20.91
N TRP A 33 -0.06 -1.80 20.77
CA TRP A 33 1.01 -0.83 20.54
C TRP A 33 2.03 -0.82 21.69
N ASN A 34 1.56 -0.98 22.93
CA ASN A 34 2.43 -1.08 24.11
C ASN A 34 3.24 -2.39 24.16
N GLU A 35 2.81 -3.43 23.44
CA GLU A 35 3.53 -4.71 23.32
C GLU A 35 4.61 -4.68 22.22
N ILE A 36 4.64 -3.65 21.38
CA ILE A 36 5.64 -3.52 20.32
C ILE A 36 7.00 -3.16 20.93
N THR A 37 7.94 -4.09 20.83
CA THR A 37 9.31 -3.87 21.29
C THR A 37 10.14 -3.12 20.24
N LYS A 38 11.20 -2.42 20.68
CA LYS A 38 12.23 -1.83 19.79
C LYS A 38 12.81 -2.86 18.81
N ARG A 39 12.92 -4.13 19.22
CA ARG A 39 13.37 -5.24 18.38
C ARG A 39 12.39 -5.51 17.25
N SER A 40 11.09 -5.57 17.55
CA SER A 40 10.03 -5.77 16.57
C SER A 40 10.05 -4.64 15.52
N LEU A 41 10.16 -3.40 15.98
CA LEU A 41 10.24 -2.22 15.11
C LEU A 41 11.49 -2.25 14.20
N LYS A 42 12.69 -2.49 14.77
CA LYS A 42 13.94 -2.63 14.00
C LYS A 42 13.88 -3.76 12.96
N GLY A 43 13.20 -4.87 13.30
CA GLY A 43 12.99 -5.99 12.39
C GLY A 43 12.09 -5.65 11.20
N VAL A 44 10.98 -4.95 11.45
CA VAL A 44 10.05 -4.52 10.40
C VAL A 44 10.71 -3.52 9.46
N TRP A 45 11.38 -2.50 9.99
CA TRP A 45 12.07 -1.50 9.17
C TRP A 45 13.17 -2.08 8.30
N LYS A 46 13.94 -3.06 8.80
CA LYS A 46 14.92 -3.80 7.99
C LYS A 46 14.29 -4.55 6.81
N ASN A 47 13.02 -4.93 6.91
CA ASN A 47 12.32 -5.63 5.84
C ASN A 47 11.75 -4.68 4.79
N ILE A 48 11.25 -3.51 5.21
CA ILE A 48 10.69 -2.48 4.32
C ILE A 48 11.80 -1.73 3.59
N TRP A 49 12.87 -1.38 4.30
CA TRP A 49 14.00 -0.65 3.75
C TRP A 49 15.21 -1.59 3.68
N LEU A 50 15.44 -2.20 2.52
CA LEU A 50 16.47 -3.22 2.34
C LEU A 50 17.89 -2.70 2.59
N ASP A 51 18.18 -1.44 2.26
CA ASP A 51 19.48 -0.81 2.49
C ASP A 51 19.83 -0.64 3.98
N LEU A 52 18.84 -0.63 4.88
CA LEU A 52 19.05 -0.63 6.33
C LEU A 52 19.56 -1.97 6.88
N ARG A 53 19.57 -3.05 6.06
CA ARG A 53 20.17 -4.32 6.48
C ARG A 53 21.69 -4.29 6.51
N ALA A 54 22.30 -3.47 5.65
CA ALA A 54 23.75 -3.37 5.51
C ALA A 54 24.37 -2.38 6.52
N LYS A 55 23.61 -1.38 6.97
CA LYS A 55 24.07 -0.37 7.94
C LYS A 55 23.68 -0.75 9.37
N THR A 56 24.65 -0.77 10.27
CA THR A 56 24.38 -0.82 11.71
C THR A 56 23.83 0.55 12.14
N LEU A 57 22.54 0.60 12.47
CA LEU A 57 21.82 1.78 13.01
C LEU A 57 22.35 2.31 14.36
N ASP A 58 23.53 1.87 14.79
CA ASP A 58 24.02 2.14 16.14
C ASP A 58 24.84 3.45 16.21
N THR A 59 25.11 4.09 15.06
CA THR A 59 25.75 5.41 14.95
C THR A 59 25.10 6.22 13.83
N VAL A 60 24.63 7.42 14.15
CA VAL A 60 24.15 8.40 13.16
C VAL A 60 25.37 9.12 12.60
N ASP A 61 25.58 9.01 11.29
CA ASP A 61 26.59 9.78 10.58
C ASP A 61 25.97 11.10 10.12
N MET A 62 26.27 12.18 10.83
CA MET A 62 25.67 13.50 10.58
C MET A 62 26.11 14.08 9.24
N ASP A 63 27.35 13.83 8.83
CA ASP A 63 27.90 14.31 7.57
C ASP A 63 27.18 13.63 6.38
N GLU A 64 26.90 12.33 6.49
CA GLU A 64 26.11 11.60 5.50
C GLU A 64 24.68 12.16 5.37
N ILE A 65 24.04 12.54 6.48
CA ILE A 65 22.69 13.13 6.46
C ILE A 65 22.71 14.50 5.77
N VAL A 66 23.69 15.35 6.08
CA VAL A 66 23.86 16.65 5.44
C VAL A 66 24.09 16.50 3.94
N GLU A 67 24.91 15.53 3.52
CA GLU A 67 25.13 15.26 2.10
C GLU A 67 23.84 14.82 1.40
N LEU A 68 23.08 13.91 2.01
CA LEU A 68 21.79 13.46 1.47
C LEU A 68 20.76 14.59 1.40
N ALA A 69 20.70 15.46 2.41
CA ALA A 69 19.82 16.63 2.43
C ALA A 69 20.14 17.57 1.25
N LYS A 70 21.42 17.83 1.00
CA LYS A 70 21.86 18.62 -0.17
C LYS A 70 21.46 17.95 -1.49
N GLN A 71 21.61 16.63 -1.59
CA GLN A 71 21.19 15.87 -2.79
C GLN A 71 19.68 15.94 -3.05
N THR A 72 18.85 16.16 -2.02
CA THR A 72 17.39 16.30 -2.15
C THR A 72 16.93 17.75 -2.29
N GLY A 73 17.85 18.70 -2.43
CA GLY A 73 17.57 20.13 -2.63
C GLY A 73 17.45 20.95 -1.34
N LEU A 74 17.85 20.38 -0.20
CA LEU A 74 17.96 21.07 1.09
C LEU A 74 19.40 21.57 1.28
N ASP A 75 19.83 22.50 0.44
CA ASP A 75 21.22 22.97 0.38
C ASP A 75 21.70 23.71 1.64
N GLU A 76 20.76 24.26 2.40
CA GLU A 76 21.02 25.09 3.58
C GLU A 76 21.24 24.27 4.87
N VAL A 77 21.00 22.96 4.85
CA VAL A 77 21.17 22.08 6.02
C VAL A 77 22.65 21.93 6.35
N ASN A 78 23.00 22.18 7.62
CA ASN A 78 24.33 21.98 8.18
C ASN A 78 24.34 20.89 9.27
N VAL A 79 25.53 20.59 9.81
CA VAL A 79 25.71 19.52 10.79
C VAL A 79 25.07 19.89 12.12
N GLU A 80 25.14 21.17 12.51
CA GLU A 80 24.55 21.70 13.73
C GLU A 80 23.01 21.55 13.73
N ASP A 81 22.36 21.76 12.59
CA ASP A 81 20.91 21.57 12.43
C ASP A 81 20.53 20.09 12.64
N VAL A 82 21.34 19.17 12.08
CA VAL A 82 21.13 17.72 12.24
C VAL A 82 21.41 17.29 13.69
N GLU A 83 22.44 17.84 14.31
CA GLU A 83 22.79 17.58 15.71
C GLU A 83 21.66 18.03 16.65
N GLU A 84 21.10 19.21 16.44
CA GLU A 84 19.95 19.72 17.20
C GLU A 84 18.76 18.75 17.11
N ILE A 85 18.38 18.35 15.91
CA ILE A 85 17.24 17.42 15.68
C ILE A 85 17.49 16.04 16.29
N VAL A 86 18.73 15.53 16.22
CA VAL A 86 19.09 14.21 16.77
C VAL A 86 19.11 14.24 18.30
N GLN A 87 19.49 15.36 18.90
CA GLN A 87 19.54 15.55 20.36
C GLN A 87 18.17 15.92 20.95
N GLU A 88 17.30 16.56 20.16
CA GLU A 88 15.90 16.72 20.51
C GLU A 88 15.27 15.33 20.65
N THR A 89 14.95 14.94 21.89
CA THR A 89 14.03 13.83 22.11
C THR A 89 12.76 14.14 21.32
N PRO A 90 12.27 13.22 20.47
CA PRO A 90 11.05 13.48 19.71
C PRO A 90 9.96 13.74 20.74
N ALA A 91 9.58 15.01 20.88
CA ALA A 91 8.28 15.32 21.41
C ALA A 91 7.33 14.55 20.50
N SER A 92 6.70 13.50 21.05
CA SER A 92 5.70 12.75 20.31
C SER A 92 4.70 13.79 19.86
N LEU A 93 4.63 14.03 18.55
CA LEU A 93 3.61 14.90 17.99
C LEU A 93 2.28 14.48 18.61
N SER A 94 1.57 15.44 19.18
CA SER A 94 0.22 15.20 19.66
C SER A 94 -0.64 14.75 18.49
N ASN A 95 -1.68 13.96 18.75
CA ASN A 95 -2.64 13.58 17.72
C ASN A 95 -3.23 14.80 16.99
N ASP A 96 -3.33 15.94 17.69
CA ASP A 96 -3.79 17.20 17.10
C ASP A 96 -2.76 17.81 16.14
N GLU A 97 -1.46 17.74 16.46
CA GLU A 97 -0.37 18.22 15.59
C GLU A 97 -0.22 17.32 14.34
N LEU A 98 -0.36 16.00 14.50
CA LEU A 98 -0.40 15.04 13.39
C LEU A 98 -1.57 15.31 12.43
N LYS A 99 -2.72 15.65 12.99
CA LYS A 99 -3.90 16.00 12.21
C LYS A 99 -3.68 17.30 11.43
N GLU A 100 -3.12 18.33 12.06
CA GLU A 100 -2.80 19.60 11.41
C GLU A 100 -1.80 19.43 10.24
N LEU A 101 -0.78 18.58 10.39
CA LEU A 101 0.17 18.28 9.31
C LEU A 101 -0.50 17.60 8.11
N THR A 102 -1.43 16.69 8.36
CA THR A 102 -2.19 15.99 7.30
C THR A 102 -3.08 16.99 6.54
N GLU A 103 -3.75 17.89 7.26
CA GLU A 103 -4.59 18.94 6.66
C GLU A 103 -3.75 19.96 5.87
N GLN A 104 -2.53 20.28 6.30
CA GLN A 104 -1.61 21.14 5.54
C GLN A 104 -1.12 20.49 4.24
N GLU A 105 -0.87 19.17 4.23
CA GLU A 105 -0.43 18.46 3.03
C GLU A 105 -1.54 18.36 1.98
N GLU A 106 -2.78 18.12 2.41
CA GLU A 106 -3.96 18.15 1.53
C GLU A 106 -4.16 19.54 0.90
N ASN A 107 -3.95 20.62 1.67
CA ASN A 107 -4.10 21.99 1.19
C ASN A 107 -2.98 22.44 0.24
N LYS A 108 -1.76 21.91 0.37
CA LYS A 108 -0.64 22.19 -0.56
C LYS A 108 -0.83 21.54 -1.94
N ASN A 109 -1.64 20.49 -2.04
CA ASN A 109 -1.99 19.84 -3.31
C ASN A 109 -2.99 20.65 -4.16
N ILE A 110 -3.49 21.80 -3.67
CA ILE A 110 -4.52 22.58 -4.36
C ILE A 110 -3.92 23.66 -5.30
N ASP A 111 -2.61 23.95 -5.23
CA ASP A 111 -1.96 24.97 -6.07
C ASP A 111 -1.28 24.44 -7.35
N SER A 112 -1.61 23.20 -7.78
CA SER A 112 -1.38 22.78 -9.17
C SER A 112 -2.63 23.03 -10.01
N SER A 113 -3.00 24.30 -10.13
CA SER A 113 -3.99 24.77 -11.09
C SER A 113 -3.39 24.75 -12.50
N ASP A 114 -3.51 23.63 -13.21
CA ASP A 114 -3.91 23.54 -14.64
C ASP A 114 -3.81 22.11 -15.22
N PHE A 115 -4.35 21.11 -14.51
CA PHE A 115 -4.74 19.84 -15.14
C PHE A 115 -6.03 19.35 -14.49
N GLU A 116 -7.18 19.91 -14.89
CA GLU A 116 -8.44 19.15 -14.85
C GLU A 116 -8.39 18.05 -15.92
N GLU A 117 -7.47 17.11 -15.80
CA GLU A 117 -7.69 15.79 -16.37
C GLU A 117 -8.45 15.02 -15.30
N GLY A 118 -9.78 15.18 -15.31
CA GLY A 118 -10.68 14.46 -14.40
C GLY A 118 -10.19 13.03 -14.24
N GLN A 119 -9.90 12.64 -12.99
CA GLN A 119 -9.22 11.39 -12.67
C GLN A 119 -9.80 10.27 -13.52
N LYS A 120 -9.01 9.76 -14.47
CA LYS A 120 -9.42 8.68 -15.37
C LYS A 120 -9.57 7.42 -14.53
N GLU A 121 -10.74 7.21 -13.96
CA GLU A 121 -11.03 6.02 -13.20
C GLU A 121 -11.19 4.82 -14.15
N LEU A 122 -10.42 3.77 -13.88
CA LEU A 122 -10.59 2.47 -14.53
C LEU A 122 -11.90 1.82 -14.06
N SER A 123 -13.01 2.16 -14.74
CA SER A 123 -14.32 1.58 -14.45
C SER A 123 -14.40 0.11 -14.87
N MET A 124 -15.09 -0.71 -14.06
CA MET A 124 -15.43 -2.09 -14.41
C MET A 124 -16.23 -2.18 -15.72
N ALA A 125 -17.04 -1.18 -16.04
CA ALA A 125 -17.77 -1.11 -17.30
C ALA A 125 -16.83 -0.93 -18.49
N PHE A 126 -15.83 -0.04 -18.34
CA PHE A 126 -14.78 0.16 -19.34
C PHE A 126 -13.97 -1.13 -19.54
N LEU A 127 -13.53 -1.78 -18.45
CA LEU A 127 -12.81 -3.06 -18.51
C LEU A 127 -13.63 -4.14 -19.24
N LYS A 128 -14.91 -4.32 -18.89
CA LYS A 128 -15.78 -5.29 -19.57
C LYS A 128 -15.94 -4.99 -21.06
N ARG A 129 -16.10 -3.71 -21.43
CA ARG A 129 -16.21 -3.29 -22.83
C ARG A 129 -14.91 -3.62 -23.57
N SER A 130 -13.78 -3.14 -23.08
CA SER A 130 -12.47 -3.34 -23.69
C SER A 130 -12.13 -4.82 -23.84
N LEU A 131 -12.40 -5.64 -22.82
CA LEU A 131 -12.14 -7.07 -22.88
C LEU A 131 -13.05 -7.81 -23.89
N THR A 132 -14.26 -7.31 -24.13
CA THR A 132 -15.20 -7.87 -25.12
C THR A 132 -14.82 -7.47 -26.55
N THR A 133 -14.20 -6.30 -26.74
CA THR A 133 -13.80 -5.78 -28.06
C THR A 133 -12.53 -6.46 -28.60
N ILE A 134 -11.68 -7.01 -27.75
CA ILE A 134 -10.39 -7.61 -28.18
C ILE A 134 -10.54 -8.76 -29.19
N PRO A 135 -11.47 -9.72 -29.03
CA PRO A 135 -11.75 -10.73 -30.07
C PRO A 135 -12.14 -10.13 -31.43
N GLU A 136 -12.99 -9.11 -31.44
CA GLU A 136 -13.46 -8.44 -32.67
C GLU A 136 -12.29 -7.78 -33.41
N ILE A 137 -11.39 -7.12 -32.68
CA ILE A 137 -10.17 -6.53 -33.23
C ILE A 137 -9.26 -7.62 -33.82
N MET A 138 -9.10 -8.75 -33.13
CA MET A 138 -8.27 -9.85 -33.63
C MET A 138 -8.87 -10.54 -34.86
N ASP A 139 -10.19 -10.58 -34.98
CA ASP A 139 -10.87 -11.08 -36.18
C ASP A 139 -10.55 -10.19 -37.40
N GLN A 140 -10.55 -8.87 -37.23
CA GLN A 140 -10.16 -7.92 -38.28
C GLN A 140 -8.70 -8.13 -38.74
N PHE A 141 -7.78 -8.41 -37.82
CA PHE A 141 -6.40 -8.73 -38.18
C PHE A 141 -6.28 -10.05 -38.95
N VAL A 142 -7.11 -11.05 -38.64
CA VAL A 142 -7.14 -12.31 -39.39
C VAL A 142 -7.68 -12.10 -40.81
N GLU A 143 -8.71 -11.27 -40.96
CA GLU A 143 -9.34 -10.99 -42.25
C GLU A 143 -8.46 -10.15 -43.18
N ASN A 144 -7.65 -9.23 -42.63
CA ASN A 144 -6.84 -8.29 -43.41
C ASN A 144 -5.35 -8.67 -43.54
N ASP A 145 -4.86 -9.70 -42.84
CA ASP A 145 -3.46 -10.16 -42.96
C ASP A 145 -3.32 -11.16 -44.13
N PRO A 146 -2.47 -10.86 -45.15
CA PRO A 146 -2.16 -11.81 -46.23
C PRO A 146 -1.59 -13.16 -45.75
N ASN A 147 -1.01 -13.20 -44.55
CA ASN A 147 -0.51 -14.41 -43.91
C ASN A 147 -1.47 -14.89 -42.82
N PHE A 148 -2.43 -15.72 -43.22
CA PHE A 148 -3.44 -16.31 -42.33
C PHE A 148 -2.83 -17.11 -41.18
N ASP A 149 -1.78 -17.89 -41.42
CA ASP A 149 -1.17 -18.72 -40.37
C ASP A 149 -0.55 -17.89 -39.25
N ARG A 150 0.07 -16.76 -39.61
CA ARG A 150 0.62 -15.79 -38.65
C ARG A 150 -0.50 -15.13 -37.86
N SER A 151 -1.51 -14.56 -38.53
CA SER A 151 -2.59 -13.83 -37.87
C SER A 151 -3.45 -14.76 -37.00
N SER A 152 -3.73 -15.98 -37.47
CA SER A 152 -4.44 -17.01 -36.70
C SER A 152 -3.68 -17.46 -35.46
N LYS A 153 -2.35 -17.62 -35.54
CA LYS A 153 -1.51 -17.90 -34.36
C LYS A 153 -1.50 -16.74 -33.37
N ALA A 154 -1.37 -15.50 -33.84
CA ALA A 154 -1.43 -14.32 -32.98
C ALA A 154 -2.79 -14.19 -32.27
N ARG A 155 -3.89 -14.37 -33.00
CA ARG A 155 -5.25 -14.39 -32.44
C ARG A 155 -5.42 -15.42 -31.34
N ARG A 156 -4.99 -16.67 -31.58
CA ARG A 156 -5.07 -17.74 -30.55
C ARG A 156 -4.29 -17.35 -29.30
N GLY A 157 -3.06 -16.86 -29.43
CA GLY A 157 -2.26 -16.44 -28.28
C GLY A 157 -2.92 -15.34 -27.44
N VAL A 158 -3.53 -14.34 -28.09
CA VAL A 158 -4.26 -13.26 -27.40
C VAL A 158 -5.52 -13.78 -26.71
N ILE A 159 -6.29 -14.65 -27.36
CA ILE A 159 -7.53 -15.21 -26.80
C ILE A 159 -7.24 -16.17 -25.64
N ASP A 160 -6.22 -17.01 -25.74
CA ASP A 160 -5.84 -17.95 -24.68
C ASP A 160 -5.41 -17.20 -23.40
N PHE A 161 -4.64 -16.11 -23.57
CA PHE A 161 -4.31 -15.21 -22.47
C PHE A 161 -5.57 -14.56 -21.85
N HIS A 162 -6.49 -14.09 -22.69
CA HIS A 162 -7.79 -13.53 -22.27
C HIS A 162 -8.68 -14.50 -21.48
N LEU A 163 -8.77 -15.76 -21.89
CA LEU A 163 -9.60 -16.76 -21.24
C LEU A 163 -8.98 -17.22 -19.90
N SER A 164 -7.65 -17.29 -19.82
CA SER A 164 -6.95 -17.64 -18.58
C SER A 164 -7.19 -16.63 -17.46
N THR A 165 -7.24 -15.33 -17.78
CA THR A 165 -7.43 -14.26 -16.79
C THR A 165 -8.87 -14.15 -16.30
N THR A 166 -9.86 -14.39 -17.17
CA THR A 166 -11.29 -14.35 -16.84
C THR A 166 -11.78 -15.60 -16.09
N SER A 167 -11.29 -16.79 -16.45
CA SER A 167 -11.64 -18.05 -15.78
C SER A 167 -11.10 -18.11 -14.33
N ASN A 168 -9.89 -17.61 -14.10
CA ASN A 168 -9.32 -17.51 -12.75
C ASN A 168 -10.11 -16.57 -11.82
N ARG A 169 -10.74 -15.52 -12.36
CA ARG A 169 -11.54 -14.56 -11.58
C ARG A 169 -12.90 -15.14 -11.16
N THR A 170 -13.59 -15.85 -12.06
CA THR A 170 -14.88 -16.49 -11.74
C THR A 170 -14.72 -17.66 -10.75
N GLN A 171 -13.62 -18.41 -10.83
CA GLN A 171 -13.25 -19.43 -9.85
C GLN A 171 -12.96 -18.82 -8.46
N LYS A 172 -12.25 -17.69 -8.40
CA LYS A 172 -11.95 -16.97 -7.15
C LYS A 172 -13.21 -16.38 -6.51
N GLU A 173 -14.13 -15.83 -7.30
CA GLU A 173 -15.42 -15.31 -6.82
C GLU A 173 -16.38 -16.42 -6.35
N ARG A 174 -16.39 -17.59 -7.01
CA ARG A 174 -17.17 -18.76 -6.57
C ARG A 174 -16.68 -19.32 -5.24
N LYS A 175 -15.36 -19.43 -5.04
CA LYS A 175 -14.78 -19.89 -3.77
C LYS A 175 -15.06 -18.94 -2.59
N ARG A 176 -15.27 -17.64 -2.86
CA ARG A 176 -15.65 -16.63 -1.86
C ARG A 176 -17.13 -16.62 -1.48
N LYS A 177 -18.01 -17.28 -2.25
CA LYS A 177 -19.46 -17.38 -1.97
C LYS A 177 -19.85 -18.72 -1.35
N LEU A 178 -18.90 -19.64 -1.20
CA LEU A 178 -19.05 -20.98 -0.63
C LEU A 178 -18.37 -21.12 0.75
N HIS A 179 -17.94 -19.98 1.32
CA HIS A 179 -17.56 -19.77 2.71
C HIS A 179 -18.29 -18.53 3.20
#